data_AF-A0A7S3BDJ1-F1
#
_entry.id   AF-A0A7S3BDJ1-F1
#
_cell.length_a   1.000
_cell.length_b   1.000
_cell.length_c   1.000
_cell.angle_alpha   90.00
_cell.angle_beta   90.00
_cell.angle_gamma   90.00
#
_symmetry.space_group_name_H-M   'P 1'
#
loop_
_entity.id
_entity.type
_entity.pdbx_description
1 polymer ?
#
loop_
_entity_poly.entity_id
_entity_poly.type
_entity_poly.pdbx_seq_one_letter_code
_entity_poly.pdbx_strand_id
1 'polypeptide(L)'
;AANALPRRVVLDGRLGTAETGKALLDGFKGTQDGLVAPNSRKRADCHLSGATCAAVVHDRSRQELVIANVGTVQAVLGCGTDKTLTAVRLTAEHKPNMAAERERIEMAGGCVVFDGYQTHHVYTK
;
A
#
# COMPACT_ATOMS: atom_id res chain seq x y z
N ALA A 1 5.51 10.90 -10.95
CA ALA A 1 5.30 9.70 -10.13
C ALA A 1 3.84 9.50 -9.72
N ALA A 2 3.19 10.49 -9.07
CA ALA A 2 1.84 10.34 -8.49
C ALA A 2 0.75 9.77 -9.42
N ASN A 3 0.74 10.16 -10.70
CA ASN A 3 -0.28 9.70 -11.66
C ASN A 3 0.01 8.32 -12.29
N ALA A 4 1.12 7.65 -11.94
CA ALA A 4 1.49 6.38 -12.53
C ALA A 4 0.56 5.24 -12.08
N LEU A 5 0.32 5.12 -10.78
CA LEU A 5 -0.53 4.07 -10.22
C LEU A 5 -2.00 4.21 -10.67
N PRO A 6 -2.67 5.37 -10.53
CA PRO A 6 -4.06 5.50 -11.01
C PRO A 6 -4.19 5.21 -12.50
N ARG A 7 -3.24 5.66 -13.34
CA ARG A 7 -3.27 5.38 -14.77
C ARG A 7 -3.15 3.89 -15.07
N ARG A 8 -2.24 3.17 -14.41
CA ARG A 8 -2.08 1.73 -14.61
C ARG A 8 -3.33 0.96 -14.22
N VAL A 9 -3.94 1.30 -13.09
CA VAL A 9 -5.13 0.62 -12.57
C VAL A 9 -6.37 0.92 -13.41
N VAL A 10 -6.59 2.18 -13.82
CA VAL A 10 -7.75 2.58 -14.65
C VAL A 10 -7.69 1.99 -16.06
N LEU A 11 -6.49 1.82 -16.62
CA LEU A 11 -6.31 1.22 -17.94
C LEU A 11 -6.30 -0.32 -17.91
N ASP A 12 -6.35 -0.93 -16.73
CA ASP A 12 -6.38 -2.38 -16.59
C ASP A 12 -7.81 -2.90 -16.81
N GLY A 13 -7.99 -3.77 -17.80
CA GLY A 13 -9.30 -4.35 -18.13
C GLY A 13 -9.92 -5.20 -17.01
N ARG A 14 -9.17 -5.54 -15.96
CA ARG A 14 -9.66 -6.27 -14.78
C ARG A 14 -10.30 -5.34 -13.74
N LEU A 15 -10.19 -4.02 -13.88
CA LEU A 15 -10.81 -3.08 -12.95
C LEU A 15 -12.34 -3.23 -12.96
N GLY A 16 -12.95 -3.35 -11.78
CA GLY A 16 -14.40 -3.60 -11.64
C GLY A 16 -14.79 -5.08 -11.81
N THR A 17 -13.82 -5.98 -11.85
CA THR A 17 -14.04 -7.44 -11.85
C THR A 17 -13.58 -8.06 -10.54
N ALA A 18 -13.83 -9.36 -10.34
CA ALA A 18 -13.29 -10.12 -9.21
C ALA A 18 -11.75 -10.06 -9.13
N GLU A 19 -11.09 -9.77 -10.26
CA GLU A 19 -9.63 -9.68 -10.39
C GLU A 19 -9.08 -8.28 -10.07
N THR A 20 -9.92 -7.34 -9.60
CA THR A 20 -9.50 -5.97 -9.23
C THR A 20 -8.33 -5.95 -8.24
N GLY A 21 -8.29 -6.89 -7.30
CA GLY A 21 -7.16 -7.02 -6.37
C GLY A 21 -5.83 -7.31 -7.06
N LYS A 22 -5.84 -8.15 -8.12
CA LYS A 22 -4.65 -8.44 -8.94
C LYS A 22 -4.28 -7.25 -9.82
N ALA A 23 -5.27 -6.53 -10.36
CA ALA A 23 -5.03 -5.29 -11.10
C ALA A 23 -4.31 -4.24 -10.23
N LEU A 24 -4.74 -4.09 -8.97
CA LEU A 24 -4.04 -3.24 -8.00
C LEU A 24 -2.62 -3.74 -7.74
N LEU A 25 -2.44 -5.02 -7.44
CA LEU A 25 -1.12 -5.61 -7.19
C LEU A 25 -0.14 -5.36 -8.34
N ASP A 26 -0.56 -5.62 -9.57
CA ASP A 26 0.25 -5.40 -10.77
C ASP A 26 0.48 -3.91 -11.03
N GLY A 27 -0.51 -3.06 -10.72
CA GLY A 27 -0.39 -1.61 -10.76
C GLY A 27 0.68 -1.07 -9.82
N PHE A 28 0.75 -1.58 -8.58
CA PHE A 28 1.80 -1.24 -7.61
C PHE A 28 3.18 -1.70 -8.09
N LYS A 29 3.33 -2.97 -8.51
CA LYS A 29 4.59 -3.50 -9.04
C LYS A 29 5.08 -2.70 -10.24
N GLY A 30 4.22 -2.50 -11.24
CA GLY A 30 4.58 -1.73 -12.43
C GLY A 30 4.88 -0.25 -12.14
N THR A 31 4.31 0.32 -11.07
CA THR A 31 4.67 1.66 -10.61
C THR A 31 6.09 1.67 -10.03
N GLN A 32 6.41 0.72 -9.16
CA GLN A 32 7.76 0.57 -8.59
C GLN A 32 8.80 0.31 -9.68
N ASP A 33 8.55 -0.63 -10.60
CA ASP A 33 9.44 -0.97 -11.71
C ASP A 33 9.73 0.25 -12.59
N GLY A 34 8.70 1.07 -12.86
CA GLY A 34 8.84 2.31 -13.62
C GLY A 34 9.67 3.39 -12.91
N LEU A 35 9.72 3.37 -11.57
CA LEU A 35 10.52 4.29 -10.76
C LEU A 35 11.99 3.85 -10.69
N VAL A 36 12.26 2.53 -10.64
CA VAL A 36 13.63 2.00 -10.53
C VAL A 36 14.30 1.69 -11.87
N ALA A 37 13.57 1.76 -12.98
CA ALA A 37 14.11 1.50 -14.32
C ALA A 37 15.35 2.38 -14.63
N PRO A 38 16.39 1.89 -15.34
CA PRO A 38 17.65 2.63 -15.55
C PRO A 38 17.52 4.04 -16.14
N ASN A 39 16.46 4.29 -16.93
CA ASN A 39 16.18 5.59 -17.55
C ASN A 39 15.29 6.50 -16.68
N SER A 40 14.91 6.09 -15.47
CA SER A 40 14.00 6.84 -14.59
C SER A 40 14.64 8.11 -14.03
N ARG A 41 15.99 8.19 -13.95
CA ARG A 41 16.73 9.38 -13.49
C ARG A 41 16.44 10.66 -14.30
N LYS A 42 15.97 10.53 -15.55
CA LYS A 42 15.51 11.67 -16.35
C LYS A 42 14.06 12.09 -16.06
N ARG A 43 13.29 11.29 -15.30
CA ARG A 43 11.85 11.46 -15.01
C ARG A 43 11.55 11.72 -13.54
N ALA A 44 12.30 11.14 -12.60
CA ALA A 44 12.24 11.40 -11.16
C ALA A 44 13.45 10.75 -10.49
N ASP A 45 14.27 11.52 -9.77
CA ASP A 45 15.27 10.96 -8.87
C ASP A 45 14.59 10.60 -7.54
N CYS A 46 14.30 9.32 -7.35
CA CYS A 46 13.63 8.81 -6.15
C CYS A 46 14.44 7.72 -5.42
N HIS A 47 15.75 7.64 -5.65
CA HIS A 47 16.60 6.65 -4.97
C HIS A 47 16.71 6.90 -3.46
N LEU A 48 16.57 8.16 -3.04
CA LEU A 48 16.66 8.60 -1.64
C LEU A 48 15.30 9.00 -1.04
N SER A 49 14.20 8.70 -1.74
CA SER A 49 12.85 9.00 -1.27
C SER A 49 11.94 7.79 -1.37
N GLY A 50 10.93 7.77 -0.52
CA GLY A 50 9.91 6.73 -0.50
C GLY A 50 8.55 7.34 -0.27
N ALA A 51 7.51 6.61 -0.63
CA ALA A 51 6.13 7.00 -0.37
C ALA A 51 5.35 5.79 0.14
N THR A 52 4.44 6.04 1.07
CA THR A 52 3.40 5.10 1.48
C THR A 52 2.12 5.41 0.72
N CYS A 53 1.26 4.41 0.52
CA CYS A 53 0.04 4.60 -0.26
C CYS A 53 -1.05 3.61 0.14
N ALA A 54 -2.27 4.12 0.33
CA ALA A 54 -3.49 3.32 0.31
C ALA A 54 -4.30 3.72 -0.93
N ALA A 55 -4.62 2.72 -1.75
CA ALA A 55 -5.48 2.86 -2.90
C ALA A 55 -6.83 2.18 -2.61
N VAL A 56 -7.92 2.88 -2.90
CA VAL A 56 -9.28 2.37 -2.74
C VAL A 56 -9.97 2.37 -4.10
N VAL A 57 -10.44 1.21 -4.53
CA VAL A 57 -11.33 1.07 -5.67
C VAL A 57 -12.73 0.82 -5.14
N HIS A 58 -13.66 1.68 -5.53
CA HIS A 58 -15.07 1.53 -5.22
C HIS A 58 -15.82 1.08 -6.47
N ASP A 59 -16.15 -0.21 -6.52
CA ASP A 59 -17.00 -0.77 -7.56
C ASP A 59 -18.47 -0.64 -7.14
N ARG A 60 -19.12 0.40 -7.67
CA ARG A 60 -20.53 0.67 -7.37
C ARG A 60 -21.47 -0.35 -7.99
N SER A 61 -21.08 -1.03 -9.06
CA SER A 61 -21.93 -2.03 -9.71
C SER A 61 -22.04 -3.30 -8.86
N ARG A 62 -20.95 -3.64 -8.16
CA ARG A 62 -20.86 -4.81 -7.28
C ARG A 62 -21.02 -4.49 -5.80
N GLN A 63 -21.12 -3.21 -5.44
CA GLN A 63 -21.16 -2.73 -4.05
C GLN A 63 -19.94 -3.20 -3.24
N GLU A 64 -18.77 -3.21 -3.87
CA GLU A 64 -17.53 -3.69 -3.28
C GLU A 64 -16.50 -2.56 -3.15
N LEU A 65 -15.76 -2.58 -2.03
CA LEU A 65 -14.56 -1.79 -1.84
C LEU A 65 -13.35 -2.73 -1.86
N VAL A 66 -12.41 -2.48 -2.78
CA VAL A 66 -11.13 -3.17 -2.82
C VAL A 66 -10.05 -2.20 -2.38
N ILE A 67 -9.31 -2.56 -1.34
CA ILE A 67 -8.29 -1.71 -0.73
C ILE A 67 -6.93 -2.39 -0.87
N ALA A 68 -5.94 -1.63 -1.35
CA ALA A 68 -4.55 -2.03 -1.38
C ALA A 68 -3.72 -1.04 -0.56
N ASN A 69 -2.91 -1.54 0.37
CA ASN A 69 -2.10 -0.73 1.27
C ASN A 69 -0.61 -1.10 1.18
N VAL A 70 0.24 -0.08 1.13
CA VAL A 70 1.69 -0.20 1.27
C VAL A 70 2.18 0.84 2.26
N GLY A 71 2.60 0.37 3.44
CA GLY A 71 3.22 1.17 4.49
C GLY A 71 2.31 1.39 5.69
N THR A 72 2.47 2.53 6.34
CA THR A 72 1.86 2.84 7.64
C THR A 72 0.60 3.70 7.55
N VAL A 73 0.10 3.97 6.34
CA VAL A 73 -1.12 4.77 6.18
C VAL A 73 -2.36 3.97 6.53
N GLN A 74 -3.41 4.69 6.93
CA GLN A 74 -4.69 4.09 7.29
C GLN A 74 -5.79 4.56 6.34
N ALA A 75 -6.63 3.63 5.88
CA ALA A 75 -7.94 3.95 5.30
C ALA A 75 -9.03 3.57 6.31
N VAL A 76 -9.99 4.48 6.53
CA VAL A 76 -11.07 4.32 7.50
C VAL A 76 -12.39 4.64 6.81
N LEU A 77 -13.35 3.72 6.93
CA LEU A 77 -14.71 3.87 6.43
C LEU A 77 -15.62 4.35 7.55
N GLY A 78 -16.34 5.45 7.32
CA GLY A 78 -17.43 5.87 8.17
C GLY A 78 -18.70 5.09 7.83
N CYS A 79 -19.19 4.28 8.76
CA CYS A 79 -20.41 3.50 8.61
C CYS A 79 -21.50 4.05 9.54
N GLY A 80 -22.66 4.42 8.98
CA GLY A 80 -23.82 4.81 9.79
C GLY A 80 -24.70 5.85 9.13
N THR A 81 -25.42 6.62 9.96
CA THR A 81 -26.33 7.70 9.54
C THR A 81 -25.75 9.06 9.90
N ASP A 82 -26.37 10.14 9.42
CA ASP A 82 -25.94 11.52 9.70
C ASP A 82 -25.82 11.84 11.21
N LYS A 83 -26.48 11.06 12.08
CA LYS A 83 -26.49 11.25 13.54
C LYS A 83 -25.61 10.24 14.30
N THR A 84 -25.19 9.16 13.66
CA THR A 84 -24.40 8.08 14.26
C THR A 84 -23.40 7.54 13.25
N LEU A 85 -22.11 7.84 13.44
CA LEU A 85 -21.05 7.38 12.56
C LEU A 85 -20.07 6.49 13.35
N THR A 86 -19.85 5.27 12.89
CA THR A 86 -18.82 4.36 13.40
C THR A 86 -17.64 4.33 12.44
N ALA A 87 -16.43 4.48 12.97
CA ALA A 87 -15.21 4.38 12.19
C ALA A 87 -14.77 2.91 12.07
N VAL A 88 -14.72 2.38 10.85
CA VAL A 88 -14.25 1.03 10.53
C VAL A 88 -12.92 1.14 9.80
N ARG A 89 -11.84 0.72 10.43
CA ARG A 89 -10.52 0.70 9.81
C ARG A 89 -10.43 -0.41 8.76
N LEU A 90 -10.02 -0.07 7.54
CA LEU A 90 -9.96 -0.97 6.39
C LEU A 90 -8.55 -1.51 6.09
N THR A 91 -7.49 -0.92 6.66
CA THR A 91 -6.10 -1.34 6.37
C THR A 91 -5.34 -1.76 7.63
N ALA A 92 -4.52 -2.80 7.51
CA ALA A 92 -3.48 -3.12 8.48
C ALA A 92 -2.24 -2.25 8.23
N GLU A 93 -1.59 -1.77 9.28
CA GLU A 93 -0.35 -0.99 9.15
C GLU A 93 0.85 -1.94 9.03
N HIS A 94 1.81 -1.62 8.16
CA HIS A 94 3.07 -2.36 8.04
C HIS A 94 4.13 -1.74 8.94
N LYS A 95 3.91 -1.80 10.26
CA LYS A 95 4.90 -1.38 11.26
C LYS A 95 5.74 -2.57 11.74
N PRO A 96 7.06 -2.41 12.01
CA PRO A 96 7.92 -3.53 12.40
C PRO A 96 7.55 -4.20 13.72
N ASN A 97 6.82 -3.51 14.60
CA ASN A 97 6.36 -4.07 15.88
C ASN A 97 5.08 -4.92 15.74
N MET A 98 4.44 -4.94 14.58
CA MET A 98 3.28 -5.81 14.32
C MET A 98 3.76 -7.24 14.09
N ALA A 99 3.20 -8.22 14.81
CA ALA A 99 3.68 -9.60 14.80
C ALA A 99 3.83 -10.19 13.39
N ALA A 100 2.81 -10.06 12.54
CA ALA A 100 2.86 -10.56 11.15
C ALA A 100 3.90 -9.86 10.28
N GLU A 101 4.10 -8.55 10.48
CA GLU A 101 5.10 -7.79 9.69
C GLU A 101 6.52 -8.08 10.18
N ARG A 102 6.71 -8.25 11.48
CA ARG A 102 7.97 -8.70 12.08
C ARG A 102 8.38 -10.06 11.51
N GLU A 103 7.47 -11.03 11.53
CA GLU A 103 7.70 -12.36 10.97
C GLU A 103 8.09 -12.28 9.50
N ARG A 104 7.36 -11.48 8.70
CA ARG A 104 7.68 -11.27 7.27
C ARG A 104 9.10 -10.69 7.08
N ILE A 105 9.52 -9.74 7.91
CA ILE A 105 10.86 -9.12 7.85
C ILE A 105 11.94 -10.15 8.23
N GLU A 106 11.74 -10.90 9.31
CA GLU A 106 12.70 -11.89 9.80
C GLU A 106 12.83 -13.08 8.83
N MET A 107 11.73 -13.55 8.24
CA MET A 107 11.73 -14.57 7.18
C MET A 107 12.47 -14.11 5.92
N ALA A 108 12.46 -12.82 5.62
CA ALA A 108 13.20 -12.24 4.50
C ALA A 108 14.70 -12.05 4.82
N GLY A 109 15.18 -12.47 6.00
CA GLY A 109 16.58 -12.39 6.42
C GLY A 109 16.98 -11.07 7.07
N GLY A 110 16.02 -10.16 7.30
CA GLY A 110 16.23 -8.95 8.09
C GLY A 110 16.11 -9.20 9.59
N CYS A 111 16.24 -8.14 10.40
CA CYS A 111 15.93 -8.20 11.82
C CYS A 111 15.21 -6.93 12.30
N VAL A 112 14.39 -7.09 13.33
CA VAL A 112 13.68 -5.99 14.00
C VAL A 112 14.25 -5.81 15.40
N VAL A 113 14.74 -4.61 15.71
CA VAL A 113 15.35 -4.27 17.01
C VAL A 113 14.63 -3.08 17.63
N PHE A 114 14.20 -3.22 18.87
CA PHE A 114 13.63 -2.12 19.64
C PHE A 114 14.75 -1.23 20.18
N ASP A 115 14.61 0.10 20.02
CA ASP A 115 15.58 1.09 20.49
C ASP A 115 15.63 1.27 22.02
N GLY A 116 14.73 0.62 22.75
CA GLY A 116 14.59 0.77 24.19
C GLY A 116 13.69 1.93 24.63
N TYR A 117 13.07 2.65 23.69
CA TYR A 117 12.19 3.77 23.96
C TYR A 117 10.84 3.68 23.24
N GLN A 118 10.80 3.91 21.92
CA GLN A 118 9.54 4.02 21.17
C GLN A 118 9.58 3.37 19.79
N THR A 119 10.76 3.12 19.22
CA THR A 119 10.87 2.75 17.80
C THR A 119 11.46 1.36 17.63
N HIS A 120 10.91 0.64 16.65
CA HIS A 120 11.50 -0.60 16.16
C HIS A 120 12.23 -0.30 14.86
N HIS A 121 13.53 -0.55 14.82
CA HIS A 121 14.38 -0.38 13.66
C HIS A 121 14.47 -1.70 12.89
N VAL A 122 14.49 -1.59 11.56
CA VAL A 122 14.68 -2.71 10.65
C VAL A 122 16.09 -2.65 10.09
N TYR A 123 16.81 -3.76 10.18
CA TYR A 123 18.13 -3.90 9.56
C TYR A 123 18.10 -5.03 8.52
N THR A 124 18.77 -4.79 7.40
CA THR A 124 19.02 -5.79 6.35
C THR A 124 20.44 -6.34 6.52
N LYS A 125 20.65 -7.62 6.26
CA LYS A 125 21.99 -8.20 6.13
C LYS A 125 22.65 -7.80 4.81
#